data_AF-A0A2T4PT54-F1
#
_entry.id   AF-A0A2T4PT54-F1
#
_cell.length_a   1.000
_cell.length_b   1.000
_cell.length_c   1.000
_cell.angle_alpha   90.00
_cell.angle_beta   90.00
_cell.angle_gamma   90.00
#
_symmetry.space_group_name_H-M   'P 1'
#
loop_
_entity.id
_entity.type
_entity.pdbx_description
1 polymer ?
#
loop_
_entity_poly.entity_id
_entity_poly.type
_entity_poly.pdbx_seq_one_letter_code
_entity_poly.pdbx_strand_id
1 'polypeptide(L)'
;MFEFHNISTKSNEYIDTKEKYKQELEKFKDYAQYLTDKAGKANKSSQKASSYMRSLVRLIIGYEVKFKDSISTLNNFDTYKKLMKITEIEGFKEFNGNTNHFYSATLGCLLSYITYLNSENEEKVDIELNSQNQYSGKSKLISFEDTDLKNVKRKEKRSIQNTYFYPRNYHESVKAKKKSGWVCEFDNSHKTFINESDKMPHVEAHHLIPMAAQGLYENSIDFSGNIISLCPTCHRRIHHSIDEDKKQMLKYFYEKRRNIYKSMDIDISLKELYKMYGILK
;
A
#
# COMPACT_ATOMS: atom_id res chain seq x y z
N MET A 1 5.25 -25.09 -19.76
CA MET A 1 5.42 -24.56 -18.39
C MET A 1 5.87 -23.09 -18.48
N PHE A 2 5.08 -22.15 -17.94
CA PHE A 2 5.08 -20.68 -18.25
C PHE A 2 4.92 -20.32 -19.73
N GLU A 3 4.00 -20.99 -20.42
CA GLU A 3 3.72 -20.75 -21.85
C GLU A 3 3.18 -19.35 -22.14
N PHE A 4 2.61 -18.67 -21.14
CA PHE A 4 2.05 -17.33 -21.33
C PHE A 4 3.10 -16.26 -21.66
N HIS A 5 4.38 -16.48 -21.35
CA HIS A 5 5.44 -15.55 -21.78
C HIS A 5 5.59 -15.49 -23.30
N ASN A 6 5.38 -16.64 -23.96
CA ASN A 6 5.49 -16.79 -25.41
C ASN A 6 4.25 -16.27 -26.15
N ILE A 7 3.22 -15.84 -25.41
CA ILE A 7 2.05 -15.21 -26.01
C ILE A 7 2.51 -13.94 -26.73
N SER A 8 2.39 -14.01 -28.05
CA SER A 8 2.66 -12.92 -28.96
C SER A 8 1.70 -11.78 -28.66
N THR A 9 2.19 -10.54 -28.66
CA THR A 9 1.32 -9.37 -28.54
C THR A 9 0.36 -9.21 -29.74
N LYS A 10 0.51 -10.04 -30.77
CA LYS A 10 -0.35 -10.11 -31.96
C LYS A 10 -1.36 -11.26 -31.90
N SER A 11 -1.36 -12.11 -30.87
CA SER A 11 -2.36 -13.18 -30.76
C SER A 11 -3.72 -12.61 -30.37
N ASN A 12 -4.80 -13.28 -30.79
CA ASN A 12 -6.17 -12.89 -30.43
C ASN A 12 -6.33 -12.84 -28.91
N GLU A 13 -5.90 -13.89 -28.19
CA GLU A 13 -5.96 -13.95 -26.73
C GLU A 13 -5.32 -12.73 -26.04
N TYR A 14 -4.16 -12.27 -26.52
CA TYR A 14 -3.51 -11.08 -25.99
C TYR A 14 -4.30 -9.81 -26.30
N ILE A 15 -4.75 -9.66 -27.55
CA ILE A 15 -5.48 -8.48 -28.02
C ILE A 15 -6.81 -8.37 -27.27
N ASP A 16 -7.54 -9.46 -27.16
CA ASP A 16 -8.84 -9.54 -26.49
C ASP A 16 -8.70 -9.23 -25.00
N THR A 17 -7.69 -9.79 -24.32
CA THR A 17 -7.40 -9.45 -22.92
C THR A 17 -7.04 -7.99 -22.75
N LYS A 18 -6.19 -7.45 -23.65
CA LYS A 18 -5.80 -6.04 -23.59
C LYS A 18 -7.01 -5.11 -23.80
N GLU A 19 -7.89 -5.43 -24.74
CA GLU A 19 -9.09 -4.62 -24.99
C GLU A 19 -10.09 -4.73 -23.83
N LYS A 20 -10.27 -5.93 -23.25
CA LYS A 20 -11.13 -6.18 -22.07
C LYS A 20 -10.77 -5.26 -20.89
N TYR A 21 -9.48 -5.06 -20.61
CA TYR A 21 -9.01 -4.23 -19.49
C TYR A 21 -8.40 -2.89 -19.93
N LYS A 22 -8.67 -2.41 -21.14
CA LYS A 22 -7.98 -1.28 -21.77
C LYS A 22 -7.85 -0.05 -20.87
N GLN A 23 -8.97 0.37 -20.26
CA GLN A 23 -8.99 1.56 -19.40
C GLN A 23 -8.13 1.38 -18.14
N GLU A 24 -8.19 0.22 -17.51
CA GLU A 24 -7.42 -0.08 -16.28
C GLU A 24 -5.93 -0.26 -16.59
N LEU A 25 -5.60 -0.90 -17.72
CA LEU A 25 -4.23 -1.09 -18.19
C LEU A 25 -3.55 0.23 -18.54
N GLU A 26 -4.24 1.16 -19.20
CA GLU A 26 -3.67 2.48 -19.50
C GLU A 26 -3.45 3.29 -18.22
N LYS A 27 -4.40 3.29 -17.25
CA LYS A 27 -4.19 3.96 -15.95
C LYS A 27 -3.02 3.35 -15.17
N PHE A 28 -2.88 2.02 -15.17
CA PHE A 28 -1.73 1.34 -14.56
C PHE A 28 -0.42 1.73 -15.24
N LYS A 29 -0.41 1.82 -16.58
CA LYS A 29 0.76 2.24 -17.35
C LYS A 29 1.14 3.70 -17.05
N ASP A 30 0.17 4.61 -16.98
CA ASP A 30 0.40 6.01 -16.64
C ASP A 30 1.00 6.15 -15.23
N TYR A 31 0.48 5.38 -14.27
CA TYR A 31 1.06 5.33 -12.92
C TYR A 31 2.50 4.80 -12.92
N ALA A 32 2.79 3.73 -13.67
CA ALA A 32 4.14 3.20 -13.81
C ALA A 32 5.11 4.22 -14.46
N GLN A 33 4.61 5.04 -15.39
CA GLN A 33 5.37 6.13 -15.98
C GLN A 33 5.64 7.23 -14.94
N TYR A 34 4.61 7.66 -14.21
CA TYR A 34 4.74 8.62 -13.11
C TYR A 34 5.84 8.22 -12.10
N LEU A 35 5.87 6.96 -11.65
CA LEU A 35 6.91 6.47 -10.75
C LEU A 35 8.32 6.49 -11.38
N THR A 36 8.42 6.24 -12.68
CA THR A 36 9.69 6.29 -13.41
C THR A 36 10.22 7.73 -13.50
N ASP A 37 9.32 8.68 -13.74
CA ASP A 37 9.64 10.11 -13.83
C ASP A 37 10.04 10.67 -12.48
N LYS A 38 9.27 10.34 -11.43
CA LYS A 38 9.55 10.72 -10.04
C LYS A 38 10.92 10.25 -9.55
N ALA A 39 11.36 9.05 -9.96
CA ALA A 39 12.65 8.51 -9.57
C ALA A 39 13.86 9.19 -10.26
N GLY A 40 13.63 10.22 -11.09
CA GLY A 40 14.69 10.90 -11.84
C GLY A 40 15.34 10.03 -12.91
N LYS A 41 14.70 8.91 -13.29
CA LYS A 41 15.20 7.93 -14.28
C LYS A 41 14.60 8.13 -15.67
N ALA A 42 13.90 9.24 -15.88
CA ALA A 42 13.33 9.63 -17.16
C ALA A 42 14.43 10.08 -18.13
N ASN A 43 15.17 9.13 -18.68
CA ASN A 43 15.60 9.32 -20.07
C ASN A 43 14.33 9.26 -20.92
N LYS A 44 14.19 10.20 -21.88
CA LYS A 44 13.00 10.47 -22.73
C LYS A 44 12.42 9.27 -23.52
N SER A 45 12.83 8.04 -23.24
CA SER A 45 12.50 6.81 -23.96
C SER A 45 12.30 5.57 -23.07
N SER A 46 12.07 5.71 -21.74
CA SER A 46 11.90 4.56 -20.86
C SER A 46 10.64 3.74 -21.24
N GLN A 47 10.82 2.68 -22.04
CA GLN A 47 9.77 1.71 -22.41
C GLN A 47 9.31 0.83 -21.23
N LYS A 48 9.68 1.19 -20.00
CA LYS A 48 9.47 0.39 -18.79
C LYS A 48 7.99 0.28 -18.44
N ALA A 49 7.24 1.39 -18.47
CA ALA A 49 5.80 1.40 -18.21
C ALA A 49 5.04 0.52 -19.21
N SER A 50 5.31 0.67 -20.51
CA SER A 50 4.77 -0.18 -21.57
C SER A 50 5.13 -1.66 -21.37
N SER A 51 6.34 -1.94 -20.91
CA SER A 51 6.77 -3.31 -20.62
C SER A 51 5.98 -3.88 -19.44
N TYR A 52 5.79 -3.13 -18.34
CA TYR A 52 4.98 -3.58 -17.20
C TYR A 52 3.55 -3.91 -17.62
N MET A 53 2.92 -3.06 -18.43
CA MET A 53 1.59 -3.30 -18.97
C MET A 53 1.55 -4.61 -19.79
N ARG A 54 2.53 -4.85 -20.69
CA ARG A 54 2.59 -6.09 -21.47
C ARG A 54 2.73 -7.34 -20.60
N SER A 55 3.57 -7.26 -19.56
CA SER A 55 3.73 -8.37 -18.62
C SER A 55 2.50 -8.57 -17.75
N LEU A 56 1.75 -7.51 -17.42
CA LEU A 56 0.50 -7.61 -16.68
C LEU A 56 -0.58 -8.34 -17.51
N VAL A 57 -0.71 -8.02 -18.80
CA VAL A 57 -1.61 -8.76 -19.71
C VAL A 57 -1.27 -10.26 -19.72
N ARG A 58 0.02 -10.59 -19.81
CA ARG A 58 0.46 -12.00 -19.78
C ARG A 58 0.23 -12.68 -18.43
N LEU A 59 0.39 -11.96 -17.32
CA LEU A 59 0.05 -12.46 -15.99
C LEU A 59 -1.45 -12.75 -15.86
N ILE A 60 -2.30 -11.88 -16.38
CA ILE A 60 -3.76 -12.07 -16.40
C ILE A 60 -4.10 -13.36 -17.14
N ILE A 61 -3.62 -13.49 -18.39
CA ILE A 61 -3.86 -14.69 -19.20
C ILE A 61 -3.31 -15.95 -18.49
N GLY A 62 -2.09 -15.86 -17.99
CA GLY A 62 -1.45 -16.97 -17.27
C GLY A 62 -2.24 -17.42 -16.05
N TYR A 63 -2.84 -16.48 -15.31
CA TYR A 63 -3.73 -16.79 -14.18
C TYR A 63 -4.99 -17.50 -14.66
N GLU A 64 -5.70 -16.91 -15.62
CA GLU A 64 -7.01 -17.40 -16.05
C GLU A 64 -6.91 -18.82 -16.63
N VAL A 65 -5.88 -19.09 -17.45
CA VAL A 65 -5.62 -20.42 -18.03
C VAL A 65 -5.22 -21.42 -16.96
N LYS A 66 -4.30 -21.06 -16.05
CA LYS A 66 -3.76 -22.02 -15.07
C LYS A 66 -4.75 -22.40 -13.99
N PHE A 67 -5.51 -21.42 -13.49
CA PHE A 67 -6.40 -21.62 -12.34
C PHE A 67 -7.86 -21.80 -12.73
N LYS A 68 -8.21 -21.66 -14.02
CA LYS A 68 -9.60 -21.73 -14.52
C LYS A 68 -10.54 -20.79 -13.74
N ASP A 69 -10.02 -19.62 -13.39
CA ASP A 69 -10.70 -18.56 -12.65
C ASP A 69 -10.57 -17.26 -13.46
N SER A 70 -11.41 -16.26 -13.19
CA SER A 70 -11.44 -15.00 -13.94
C SER A 70 -11.04 -13.81 -13.08
N ILE A 71 -10.54 -12.77 -13.75
CA ILE A 71 -10.28 -11.46 -13.15
C ILE A 71 -11.38 -10.50 -13.56
N SER A 72 -12.06 -9.87 -12.61
CA SER A 72 -13.15 -8.93 -12.91
C SER A 72 -12.67 -7.48 -13.08
N THR A 73 -11.60 -7.09 -12.40
CA THR A 73 -11.01 -5.73 -12.40
C THR A 73 -9.53 -5.82 -12.04
N LEU A 74 -8.70 -4.87 -12.44
CA LEU A 74 -7.29 -4.76 -12.05
C LEU A 74 -7.06 -3.84 -10.83
N ASN A 75 -8.10 -3.17 -10.35
CA ASN A 75 -8.01 -2.07 -9.39
C ASN A 75 -8.21 -2.49 -7.93
N ASN A 76 -8.06 -3.78 -7.59
CA ASN A 76 -8.28 -4.26 -6.22
C ASN A 76 -7.23 -5.30 -5.79
N PHE A 77 -7.15 -5.52 -4.47
CA PHE A 77 -6.19 -6.46 -3.89
C PHE A 77 -6.55 -7.92 -4.11
N ASP A 78 -7.80 -8.26 -4.45
CA ASP A 78 -8.16 -9.63 -4.86
C ASP A 78 -7.39 -10.01 -6.12
N THR A 79 -7.36 -9.14 -7.12
CA THR A 79 -6.59 -9.34 -8.35
C THR A 79 -5.09 -9.45 -8.08
N TYR A 80 -4.55 -8.60 -7.20
CA TYR A 80 -3.14 -8.76 -6.78
C TYR A 80 -2.90 -10.14 -6.15
N LYS A 81 -3.73 -10.58 -5.20
CA LYS A 81 -3.63 -11.91 -4.56
C LYS A 81 -3.74 -13.05 -5.57
N LYS A 82 -4.69 -12.95 -6.50
CA LYS A 82 -4.86 -13.91 -7.61
C LYS A 82 -3.59 -14.01 -8.45
N LEU A 83 -3.07 -12.90 -8.94
CA LEU A 83 -1.86 -12.89 -9.76
C LEU A 83 -0.60 -13.32 -9.00
N MET A 84 -0.53 -13.09 -7.68
CA MET A 84 0.55 -13.58 -6.84
C MET A 84 0.62 -15.11 -6.78
N LYS A 85 -0.50 -15.83 -6.93
CA LYS A 85 -0.49 -17.32 -7.01
C LYS A 85 0.37 -17.85 -8.16
N ILE A 86 0.57 -17.06 -9.22
CA ILE A 86 1.47 -17.45 -10.33
C ILE A 86 2.89 -17.63 -9.82
N THR A 87 3.31 -16.85 -8.82
CA THR A 87 4.67 -16.88 -8.28
C THR A 87 4.99 -18.17 -7.51
N GLU A 88 3.95 -18.89 -7.10
CA GLU A 88 4.02 -20.16 -6.35
C GLU A 88 4.08 -21.39 -7.28
N ILE A 89 3.85 -21.21 -8.58
CA ILE A 89 3.89 -22.30 -9.56
C ILE A 89 5.34 -22.76 -9.74
N GLU A 90 5.54 -24.08 -9.77
CA GLU A 90 6.82 -24.70 -10.08
C GLU A 90 7.44 -24.15 -11.37
N GLY A 91 8.71 -23.75 -11.29
CA GLY A 91 9.47 -23.13 -12.40
C GLY A 91 9.36 -21.60 -12.48
N PHE A 92 8.46 -20.94 -11.73
CA PHE A 92 8.28 -19.48 -11.85
C PHE A 92 9.56 -18.74 -11.49
N LYS A 93 10.28 -19.22 -10.46
CA LYS A 93 11.52 -18.60 -10.01
C LYS A 93 12.58 -18.57 -11.11
N GLU A 94 12.76 -19.68 -11.84
CA GLU A 94 13.70 -19.77 -12.96
C GLU A 94 13.25 -18.89 -14.12
N PHE A 95 11.97 -18.98 -14.51
CA PHE A 95 11.36 -18.13 -15.53
C PHE A 95 11.53 -16.63 -15.24
N ASN A 96 11.25 -16.22 -14.01
CA ASN A 96 11.39 -14.85 -13.57
C ASN A 96 12.87 -14.45 -13.52
N GLY A 97 13.79 -15.38 -13.23
CA GLY A 97 15.23 -15.23 -13.43
C GLY A 97 15.59 -14.86 -14.85
N ASN A 98 15.18 -15.68 -15.81
CA ASN A 98 15.46 -15.53 -17.24
C ASN A 98 14.85 -14.26 -17.85
N THR A 99 13.83 -13.70 -17.22
CA THR A 99 13.19 -12.44 -17.64
C THR A 99 13.66 -11.23 -16.83
N ASN A 100 14.83 -11.29 -16.18
CA ASN A 100 15.39 -10.19 -15.36
C ASN A 100 14.42 -9.70 -14.27
N HIS A 101 13.64 -10.62 -13.71
CA HIS A 101 12.65 -10.42 -12.65
C HIS A 101 11.52 -9.46 -13.03
N PHE A 102 11.29 -9.30 -14.32
CA PHE A 102 10.38 -8.29 -14.83
C PHE A 102 8.92 -8.56 -14.40
N TYR A 103 8.51 -9.82 -14.27
CA TYR A 103 7.17 -10.20 -13.82
C TYR A 103 6.96 -9.90 -12.33
N SER A 104 7.93 -10.21 -11.47
CA SER A 104 7.89 -9.77 -10.07
C SER A 104 7.92 -8.25 -9.92
N ALA A 105 8.64 -7.55 -10.79
CA ALA A 105 8.66 -6.09 -10.81
C ALA A 105 7.30 -5.50 -11.25
N THR A 106 6.63 -6.11 -12.22
CA THR A 106 5.24 -5.76 -12.61
C THR A 106 4.28 -5.97 -11.45
N LEU A 107 4.32 -7.12 -10.77
CA LEU A 107 3.48 -7.39 -9.60
C LEU A 107 3.75 -6.37 -8.47
N GLY A 108 5.02 -5.99 -8.28
CA GLY A 108 5.38 -4.94 -7.33
C GLY A 108 4.82 -3.56 -7.72
N CYS A 109 4.83 -3.23 -9.01
CA CYS A 109 4.20 -2.02 -9.53
C CYS A 109 2.67 -2.06 -9.37
N LEU A 110 2.05 -3.24 -9.54
CA LEU A 110 0.61 -3.44 -9.36
C LEU A 110 0.20 -3.23 -7.91
N LEU A 111 0.97 -3.78 -6.95
CA LEU A 111 0.77 -3.52 -5.52
C LEU A 111 0.78 -2.00 -5.24
N SER A 112 1.83 -1.32 -5.70
CA SER A 112 1.99 0.12 -5.56
C SER A 112 0.81 0.89 -6.17
N TYR A 113 0.35 0.49 -7.35
CA TYR A 113 -0.78 1.11 -8.06
C TYR A 113 -2.09 0.95 -7.30
N ILE A 114 -2.42 -0.25 -6.84
CA ILE A 114 -3.67 -0.49 -6.09
C ILE A 114 -3.64 0.25 -4.75
N THR A 115 -2.48 0.30 -4.06
CA THR A 115 -2.31 1.12 -2.86
C THR A 115 -2.53 2.60 -3.17
N TYR A 116 -1.99 3.12 -4.28
CA TYR A 116 -2.20 4.50 -4.72
C TYR A 116 -3.67 4.80 -5.05
N LEU A 117 -4.38 3.90 -5.73
CA LEU A 117 -5.80 4.09 -6.00
C LEU A 117 -6.64 4.23 -4.71
N ASN A 118 -6.25 3.52 -3.66
CA ASN A 118 -6.92 3.61 -2.37
C ASN A 118 -6.48 4.84 -1.57
N SER A 119 -5.26 5.37 -1.76
CA SER A 119 -4.70 6.40 -0.87
C SER A 119 -5.50 7.70 -0.88
N GLU A 120 -6.08 8.12 -2.00
CA GLU A 120 -6.89 9.36 -2.06
C GLU A 120 -8.09 9.32 -1.10
N ASN A 121 -8.72 8.16 -0.96
CA ASN A 121 -9.87 7.98 -0.08
C ASN A 121 -9.43 7.91 1.39
N GLU A 122 -8.29 7.26 1.63
CA GLU A 122 -7.77 7.04 2.97
C GLU A 122 -7.15 8.30 3.57
N GLU A 123 -6.54 9.18 2.76
CA GLU A 123 -5.91 10.44 3.21
C GLU A 123 -6.92 11.36 3.90
N LYS A 124 -8.16 11.44 3.40
CA LYS A 124 -9.22 12.24 4.02
C LYS A 124 -9.49 11.83 5.47
N VAL A 125 -9.45 10.53 5.73
CA VAL A 125 -9.68 9.98 7.06
C VAL A 125 -8.47 10.20 7.96
N ASP A 126 -7.26 10.08 7.42
CA ASP A 126 -6.02 10.31 8.18
C ASP A 126 -5.87 11.79 8.58
N ILE A 127 -6.34 12.72 7.73
CA ILE A 127 -6.46 14.15 8.06
C ILE A 127 -7.46 14.35 9.22
N GLU A 128 -8.63 13.73 9.15
CA GLU A 128 -9.63 13.86 10.22
C GLU A 128 -9.11 13.26 11.55
N LEU A 129 -8.43 12.12 11.50
CA LEU A 129 -7.81 11.47 12.66
C LEU A 129 -6.80 12.38 13.37
N ASN A 130 -6.09 13.21 12.62
CA ASN A 130 -5.08 14.14 13.13
C ASN A 130 -5.60 15.56 13.40
N SER A 131 -6.86 15.85 13.07
CA SER A 131 -7.50 17.13 13.36
C SER A 131 -7.74 17.31 14.87
N GLN A 132 -7.48 18.52 15.37
CA GLN A 132 -7.65 18.87 16.78
C GLN A 132 -9.10 19.15 17.20
N ASN A 133 -10.02 19.31 16.24
CA ASN A 133 -11.44 19.58 16.50
C ASN A 133 -12.20 18.29 16.81
N GLN A 134 -11.84 17.63 17.91
CA GLN A 134 -12.51 16.42 18.38
C GLN A 134 -13.72 16.77 19.24
N TYR A 135 -14.75 17.33 18.61
CA TYR A 135 -16.08 17.29 19.22
C TYR A 135 -16.68 15.89 19.03
N SER A 136 -16.84 15.22 20.17
CA SER A 136 -17.29 13.86 20.39
C SER A 136 -18.49 13.43 19.55
N GLY A 137 -18.36 12.28 18.88
CA GLY A 137 -19.47 11.34 18.65
C GLY A 137 -20.22 11.42 17.31
N LYS A 138 -19.92 12.36 16.41
CA LYS A 138 -20.62 12.46 15.10
C LYS A 138 -19.77 12.10 13.88
N SER A 139 -18.49 11.78 14.05
CA SER A 139 -17.66 11.35 12.92
C SER A 139 -18.14 10.00 12.39
N LYS A 140 -18.36 9.92 11.08
CA LYS A 140 -18.60 8.65 10.38
C LYS A 140 -17.28 7.95 10.00
N LEU A 141 -16.16 8.69 9.99
CA LEU A 141 -14.82 8.24 9.60
C LEU A 141 -14.05 7.59 10.75
N ILE A 142 -14.31 8.04 11.97
CA ILE A 142 -13.59 7.65 13.19
C ILE A 142 -14.53 6.87 14.11
N SER A 143 -14.00 5.82 14.74
CA SER A 143 -14.65 5.02 15.78
C SER A 143 -13.93 5.20 17.12
N PHE A 144 -14.68 5.00 18.21
CA PHE A 144 -14.24 5.15 19.59
C PHE A 144 -14.48 3.84 20.37
N GLU A 145 -14.41 2.71 19.68
CA GLU A 145 -14.59 1.40 20.30
C GLU A 145 -13.29 0.97 20.99
N ASP A 146 -13.36 0.51 22.22
CA ASP A 146 -12.24 -0.21 22.83
C ASP A 146 -12.07 -1.54 22.09
N THR A 147 -10.83 -1.83 21.67
CA THR A 147 -10.51 -3.09 20.97
C THR A 147 -9.72 -4.01 21.87
N ASP A 148 -10.22 -5.25 22.00
CA ASP A 148 -9.54 -6.29 22.74
C ASP A 148 -8.33 -6.82 21.94
N LEU A 149 -7.23 -7.08 22.65
CA LEU A 149 -5.87 -6.95 22.11
C LEU A 149 -5.35 -8.11 21.23
N LYS A 150 -6.20 -8.94 20.63
CA LYS A 150 -5.73 -10.03 19.74
C LYS A 150 -6.62 -10.24 18.53
N ASN A 151 -6.00 -10.18 17.35
CA ASN A 151 -6.57 -10.62 16.06
C ASN A 151 -7.94 -10.03 15.73
N VAL A 152 -8.09 -8.71 15.91
CA VAL A 152 -9.27 -7.98 15.44
C VAL A 152 -9.35 -8.14 13.92
N LYS A 153 -10.42 -8.76 13.43
CA LYS A 153 -10.67 -8.89 11.99
C LYS A 153 -10.83 -7.51 11.37
N ARG A 154 -10.42 -7.37 10.10
CA ARG A 154 -10.64 -6.11 9.37
C ARG A 154 -12.14 -5.79 9.37
N LYS A 155 -12.47 -4.52 9.57
CA LYS A 155 -13.85 -4.04 9.40
C LYS A 155 -14.16 -3.93 7.91
N GLU A 156 -15.44 -4.06 7.56
CA GLU A 156 -15.90 -3.74 6.21
C GLU A 156 -15.71 -2.26 5.90
N LYS A 157 -15.55 -1.94 4.61
CA LYS A 157 -15.49 -0.54 4.17
C LYS A 157 -16.81 0.16 4.48
N ARG A 158 -16.73 1.40 4.97
CA ARG A 158 -17.88 2.31 5.09
C ARG A 158 -17.94 3.22 3.88
N SER A 159 -19.13 3.71 3.54
CA SER A 159 -19.33 4.67 2.46
C SER A 159 -19.81 6.02 2.97
N ILE A 160 -19.22 7.10 2.44
CA ILE A 160 -19.68 8.47 2.60
C ILE A 160 -19.62 9.14 1.25
N GLN A 161 -20.74 9.69 0.77
CA GLN A 161 -20.80 10.40 -0.52
C GLN A 161 -20.13 9.61 -1.67
N ASN A 162 -20.46 8.32 -1.79
CA ASN A 162 -19.88 7.37 -2.75
C ASN A 162 -18.36 7.11 -2.64
N THR A 163 -17.71 7.57 -1.57
CA THR A 163 -16.32 7.25 -1.25
C THR A 163 -16.29 6.10 -0.23
N TYR A 164 -15.52 5.05 -0.51
CA TYR A 164 -15.36 3.89 0.37
C TYR A 164 -14.02 3.93 1.10
N PHE A 165 -14.02 3.72 2.41
CA PHE A 165 -12.83 3.78 3.27
C PHE A 165 -12.93 2.78 4.43
N TYR A 166 -11.80 2.47 5.05
CA TYR A 166 -11.79 1.72 6.32
C TYR A 166 -11.89 2.67 7.51
N PRO A 167 -12.83 2.50 8.46
CA PRO A 167 -12.91 3.37 9.62
C PRO A 167 -11.64 3.28 10.48
N ARG A 168 -11.22 4.41 11.07
CA ARG A 168 -10.08 4.46 12.00
C ARG A 168 -10.56 4.38 13.44
N ASN A 169 -9.75 3.79 14.31
CA ASN A 169 -9.97 3.79 15.73
C ASN A 169 -9.14 4.89 16.39
N TYR A 170 -9.83 5.89 16.93
CA TYR A 170 -9.19 6.99 17.63
C TYR A 170 -8.34 6.51 18.82
N HIS A 171 -8.83 5.52 19.56
CA HIS A 171 -8.14 5.02 20.74
C HIS A 171 -6.80 4.37 20.39
N GLU A 172 -6.68 3.70 19.23
CA GLU A 172 -5.41 3.12 18.81
C GLU A 172 -4.39 4.21 18.41
N SER A 173 -4.84 5.33 17.84
CA SER A 173 -4.01 6.52 17.61
C SER A 173 -3.52 7.13 18.92
N VAL A 174 -4.42 7.37 19.87
CA VAL A 174 -4.06 7.89 21.21
C VAL A 174 -3.10 6.95 21.94
N LYS A 175 -3.33 5.64 21.86
CA LYS A 175 -2.48 4.62 22.46
C LYS A 175 -1.08 4.62 21.85
N ALA A 176 -0.95 4.82 20.54
CA ALA A 176 0.36 4.98 19.90
C ALA A 176 1.08 6.25 20.38
N LYS A 177 0.39 7.40 20.44
CA LYS A 177 0.96 8.66 20.95
C LYS A 177 1.38 8.57 22.43
N LYS A 178 0.57 7.92 23.27
CA LYS A 178 0.92 7.65 24.68
C LYS A 178 2.14 6.75 24.79
N LYS A 179 2.23 5.68 24.00
CA LYS A 179 3.38 4.77 23.96
C LYS A 179 4.67 5.47 23.53
N SER A 180 4.59 6.44 22.62
CA SER A 180 5.76 7.24 22.23
C SER A 180 6.11 8.32 23.26
N GLY A 181 5.29 8.55 24.29
CA GLY A 181 5.47 9.67 25.22
C GLY A 181 5.21 11.03 24.55
N TRP A 182 4.36 11.05 23.51
CA TRP A 182 4.02 12.25 22.72
C TRP A 182 5.23 12.90 22.03
N VAL A 183 6.29 12.13 21.75
CA VAL A 183 7.43 12.58 20.94
C VAL A 183 7.46 11.90 19.58
N CYS A 184 8.18 12.50 18.63
CA CYS A 184 8.43 11.91 17.32
C CYS A 184 9.29 10.64 17.47
N GLU A 185 8.80 9.51 16.96
CA GLU A 185 9.50 8.22 17.06
C GLU A 185 10.71 8.10 16.13
N PHE A 186 10.81 8.96 15.10
CA PHE A 186 11.97 9.00 14.22
C PHE A 186 13.15 9.72 14.88
N ASP A 187 12.87 10.81 15.59
CA ASP A 187 13.85 11.57 16.34
C ASP A 187 13.15 12.31 17.48
N ASN A 188 13.48 11.89 18.71
CA ASN A 188 12.85 12.37 19.94
C ASN A 188 13.33 13.78 20.35
N SER A 189 14.35 14.34 19.69
CA SER A 189 14.83 15.69 19.94
C SER A 189 13.97 16.76 19.26
N HIS A 190 13.16 16.38 18.27
CA HIS A 190 12.24 17.28 17.59
C HIS A 190 11.18 17.81 18.56
N LYS A 191 11.19 19.12 18.77
CA LYS A 191 10.20 19.84 19.57
C LYS A 191 9.05 20.35 18.70
N THR A 192 7.85 20.32 19.25
CA THR A 192 6.64 20.89 18.67
C THR A 192 5.91 21.72 19.73
N PHE A 193 4.91 22.50 19.31
CA PHE A 193 4.08 23.26 20.24
C PHE A 193 3.25 22.34 21.14
N ILE A 194 2.80 22.84 22.28
CA ILE A 194 1.89 22.13 23.18
C ILE A 194 0.45 22.35 22.71
N ASN A 195 -0.32 21.26 22.57
CA ASN A 195 -1.72 21.35 22.20
C ASN A 195 -2.57 21.91 23.34
N GLU A 196 -3.61 22.66 23.00
CA GLU A 196 -4.55 23.16 24.00
C GLU A 196 -5.43 22.04 24.59
N SER A 197 -5.81 21.07 23.76
CA SER A 197 -6.78 20.02 24.10
C SER A 197 -6.29 19.00 25.13
N ASP A 198 -5.04 18.55 25.00
CA ASP A 198 -4.46 17.49 25.84
C ASP A 198 -3.22 17.93 26.63
N LYS A 199 -2.75 19.16 26.41
CA LYS A 199 -1.55 19.74 27.03
C LYS A 199 -0.27 18.93 26.76
N MET A 200 -0.24 18.16 25.67
CA MET A 200 0.93 17.38 25.22
C MET A 200 1.60 18.02 23.99
N PRO A 201 2.88 17.69 23.71
CA PRO A 201 3.51 18.10 22.46
C PRO A 201 2.73 17.61 21.24
N HIS A 202 2.64 18.46 20.22
CA HIS A 202 1.92 18.17 18.99
C HIS A 202 2.64 17.10 18.17
N VAL A 203 1.96 15.97 17.95
CA VAL A 203 2.41 14.88 17.10
C VAL A 203 1.22 14.30 16.32
N GLU A 204 1.53 13.81 15.12
CA GLU A 204 0.58 13.22 14.18
C GLU A 204 0.73 11.70 14.21
N ALA A 205 -0.40 11.00 14.17
CA ALA A 205 -0.45 9.55 14.01
C ALA A 205 -0.39 9.20 12.52
N HIS A 206 0.49 8.25 12.19
CA HIS A 206 0.69 7.77 10.83
C HIS A 206 0.74 6.24 10.84
N HIS A 207 -0.10 5.58 10.05
CA HIS A 207 -0.03 4.11 9.89
C HIS A 207 1.17 3.74 9.01
N LEU A 208 2.11 2.96 9.54
CA LEU A 208 3.31 2.53 8.80
C LEU A 208 2.95 1.60 7.64
N ILE A 209 2.15 0.55 7.89
CA ILE A 209 1.44 -0.13 6.80
C ILE A 209 0.23 0.76 6.50
N PRO A 210 0.16 1.41 5.34
CA PRO A 210 -0.89 2.38 5.07
C PRO A 210 -2.27 1.71 5.07
N MET A 211 -3.29 2.38 5.60
CA MET A 211 -4.67 1.88 5.57
C MET A 211 -5.18 1.60 4.15
N ALA A 212 -4.61 2.27 3.16
CA ALA A 212 -4.81 2.01 1.72
C ALA A 212 -4.45 0.57 1.28
N ALA A 213 -3.71 -0.17 2.12
CA ALA A 213 -3.34 -1.57 1.93
C ALA A 213 -4.15 -2.56 2.79
N GLN A 214 -5.12 -2.11 3.58
CA GLN A 214 -5.90 -2.96 4.50
C GLN A 214 -6.57 -4.17 3.78
N GLY A 215 -6.97 -4.03 2.52
CA GLY A 215 -7.57 -5.12 1.74
C GLY A 215 -6.63 -6.31 1.46
N LEU A 216 -5.32 -6.17 1.70
CA LEU A 216 -4.38 -7.29 1.66
C LEU A 216 -4.53 -8.23 2.87
N TYR A 217 -4.96 -7.70 4.01
CA TYR A 217 -4.92 -8.40 5.29
C TYR A 217 -6.32 -8.75 5.78
N GLU A 218 -6.48 -9.96 6.30
CA GLU A 218 -7.74 -10.39 6.93
C GLU A 218 -7.89 -9.81 8.34
N ASN A 219 -6.77 -9.57 9.02
CA ASN A 219 -6.74 -8.87 10.30
C ASN A 219 -6.62 -7.36 10.07
N SER A 220 -7.13 -6.58 11.03
CA SER A 220 -7.04 -5.12 11.02
C SER A 220 -5.59 -4.67 11.10
N ILE A 221 -5.19 -3.75 10.21
CA ILE A 221 -3.91 -3.03 10.32
C ILE A 221 -4.06 -1.71 11.06
N ASP A 222 -5.27 -1.39 11.54
CA ASP A 222 -5.55 -0.24 12.40
C ASP A 222 -5.39 -0.61 13.87
N PHE A 223 -4.13 -0.69 14.30
CA PHE A 223 -3.75 -0.91 15.69
C PHE A 223 -2.49 -0.09 16.02
N SER A 224 -2.32 0.25 17.29
CA SER A 224 -1.24 1.10 17.81
C SER A 224 0.17 0.58 17.51
N GLY A 225 0.31 -0.71 17.26
CA GLY A 225 1.57 -1.34 16.82
C GLY A 225 1.92 -1.05 15.35
N ASN A 226 0.95 -0.67 14.52
CA ASN A 226 1.17 -0.19 13.16
C ASN A 226 1.22 1.34 13.06
N ILE A 227 0.68 2.06 14.06
CA ILE A 227 0.70 3.52 14.10
C ILE A 227 2.03 4.00 14.70
N ILE A 228 2.66 4.94 14.00
CA ILE A 228 3.85 5.67 14.45
C ILE A 228 3.48 7.13 14.73
N SER A 229 4.04 7.68 15.81
CA SER A 229 3.89 9.07 16.19
C SER A 229 5.02 9.92 15.59
N LEU A 230 4.67 10.91 14.77
CA LEU A 230 5.63 11.75 14.05
C LEU A 230 5.38 13.23 14.32
N CYS A 231 6.44 14.04 14.35
CA CYS A 231 6.27 15.48 14.20
C CYS A 231 5.84 15.82 12.76
N PRO A 232 5.21 16.99 12.52
CA PRO A 232 4.72 17.35 11.18
C PRO A 232 5.79 17.31 10.08
N THR A 233 7.04 17.65 10.41
CA THR A 233 8.17 17.57 9.46
C THR A 233 8.48 16.13 9.07
N CYS A 234 8.57 15.21 10.04
CA CYS A 234 8.83 13.79 9.75
C CYS A 234 7.64 13.13 9.03
N HIS A 235 6.41 13.52 9.37
CA HIS A 235 5.23 13.00 8.67
C HIS A 235 5.20 13.44 7.21
N ARG A 236 5.51 14.71 6.91
CA ARG A 236 5.68 15.15 5.52
C ARG A 236 6.87 14.48 4.84
N ARG A 237 7.98 14.25 5.55
CA ARG A 237 9.18 13.58 5.00
C ARG A 237 8.85 12.17 4.52
N ILE A 238 8.14 11.35 5.31
CA ILE A 238 7.83 9.97 4.90
C ILE A 238 6.94 9.89 3.65
N HIS A 239 6.13 10.92 3.37
CA HIS A 239 5.24 10.99 2.19
C HIS A 239 5.86 11.69 0.97
N HIS A 240 6.62 12.77 1.17
CA HIS A 240 6.97 13.69 0.10
C HIS A 240 8.47 13.78 -0.21
N SER A 241 9.34 13.24 0.65
CA SER A 241 10.78 13.23 0.37
C SER A 241 11.14 12.30 -0.81
N ILE A 242 12.41 12.38 -1.21
CA ILE A 242 13.01 11.46 -2.18
C ILE A 242 12.99 10.01 -1.65
N ASP A 243 13.04 9.03 -2.55
CA ASP A 243 12.94 7.62 -2.19
C ASP A 243 13.98 7.17 -1.16
N GLU A 244 15.21 7.72 -1.21
CA GLU A 244 16.27 7.34 -0.27
C GLU A 244 15.92 7.74 1.17
N ASP A 245 15.42 8.95 1.37
CA ASP A 245 14.97 9.44 2.67
C ASP A 245 13.79 8.62 3.20
N LYS A 246 12.81 8.31 2.34
CA LYS A 246 11.68 7.45 2.71
C LYS A 246 12.15 6.06 3.11
N LYS A 247 13.03 5.43 2.34
CA LYS A 247 13.58 4.11 2.65
C LYS A 247 14.27 4.09 4.00
N GLN A 248 15.05 5.13 4.32
CA GLN A 248 15.70 5.23 5.63
C GLN A 248 14.66 5.17 6.76
N MET A 249 13.60 5.98 6.66
CA MET A 249 12.52 6.01 7.66
C MET A 249 11.76 4.68 7.71
N LEU A 250 11.31 4.18 6.56
CA LEU A 250 10.53 2.95 6.46
C LEU A 250 11.31 1.74 6.99
N LYS A 251 12.60 1.63 6.67
CA LYS A 251 13.47 0.57 7.20
C LYS A 251 13.59 0.67 8.72
N TYR A 252 13.86 1.86 9.24
CA TYR A 252 13.98 2.09 10.68
C TYR A 252 12.72 1.64 11.44
N PHE A 253 11.53 2.03 10.97
CA PHE A 253 10.28 1.64 11.61
C PHE A 253 9.94 0.16 11.39
N TYR A 254 10.18 -0.39 10.20
CA TYR A 254 9.92 -1.80 9.91
C TYR A 254 10.71 -2.71 10.85
N GLU A 255 12.00 -2.48 11.04
CA GLU A 255 12.82 -3.32 11.94
C GLU A 255 12.32 -3.25 13.40
N LYS A 256 11.78 -2.10 13.83
CA LYS A 256 11.16 -1.96 15.16
C LYS A 256 9.81 -2.66 15.30
N ARG A 257 9.07 -2.85 14.20
CA ARG A 257 7.67 -3.34 14.24
C ARG A 257 7.46 -4.75 13.65
N ARG A 258 8.43 -5.32 12.91
CA ARG A 258 8.32 -6.65 12.25
C ARG A 258 7.85 -7.79 13.15
N ASN A 259 8.31 -7.83 14.40
CA ASN A 259 7.90 -8.87 15.35
C ASN A 259 6.44 -8.68 15.81
N ILE A 260 5.99 -7.43 15.91
CA ILE A 260 4.59 -7.09 16.25
C ILE A 260 3.68 -7.52 15.09
N TYR A 261 4.07 -7.25 13.84
CA TYR A 261 3.31 -7.69 12.66
C TYR A 261 3.13 -9.21 12.64
N LYS A 262 4.22 -9.96 12.88
CA LYS A 262 4.15 -11.42 12.99
C LYS A 262 3.19 -11.89 14.10
N SER A 263 3.17 -11.20 15.26
CA SER A 263 2.26 -11.55 16.36
C SER A 263 0.78 -11.22 16.10
N MET A 264 0.51 -10.41 15.07
CA MET A 264 -0.84 -10.00 14.65
C MET A 264 -1.31 -10.75 13.38
N ASP A 265 -0.57 -11.80 12.97
CA ASP A 265 -0.75 -12.54 11.71
C ASP A 265 -0.75 -11.62 10.46
N ILE A 266 0.11 -10.61 10.47
CA ILE A 266 0.35 -9.71 9.34
C ILE A 266 1.70 -10.07 8.72
N ASP A 267 1.65 -10.75 7.57
CA ASP A 267 2.83 -11.06 6.78
C ASP A 267 3.17 -9.89 5.85
N ILE A 268 4.28 -9.21 6.14
CA ILE A 268 4.76 -8.10 5.33
C ILE A 268 6.29 -8.07 5.32
N SER A 269 6.87 -7.96 4.12
CA SER A 269 8.29 -7.70 3.92
C SER A 269 8.59 -6.21 3.80
N LEU A 270 9.83 -5.82 4.12
CA LEU A 270 10.31 -4.45 3.88
C LEU A 270 10.15 -4.01 2.41
N LYS A 271 10.32 -4.93 1.47
CA LYS A 271 10.16 -4.65 0.03
C LYS A 271 8.70 -4.36 -0.33
N GLU A 272 7.74 -5.02 0.31
CA GLU A 272 6.31 -4.73 0.14
C GLU A 272 5.95 -3.39 0.75
N LEU A 273 6.46 -3.10 1.94
CA LEU A 273 6.30 -1.79 2.56
C LEU A 273 6.79 -0.67 1.64
N TYR A 274 7.99 -0.81 1.05
CA TYR A 274 8.49 0.15 0.06
C TYR A 274 7.55 0.34 -1.13
N LYS A 275 7.02 -0.75 -1.70
CA LYS A 275 6.07 -0.68 -2.83
C LYS A 275 4.79 0.05 -2.44
N MET A 276 4.29 -0.12 -1.22
CA MET A 276 3.11 0.60 -0.73
C MET A 276 3.33 2.12 -0.64
N TYR A 277 4.59 2.59 -0.57
CA TYR A 277 4.99 4.00 -0.61
C TYR A 277 5.47 4.47 -2.00
N GLY A 278 5.26 3.67 -3.06
CA GLY A 278 5.66 4.04 -4.41
C GLY A 278 7.11 3.74 -4.77
N ILE A 279 7.84 2.99 -3.94
CA ILE A 279 9.28 2.75 -4.10
C ILE A 279 9.51 1.34 -4.66
N LEU A 280 9.84 1.25 -5.95
CA LEU A 280 9.92 -0.03 -6.68
C LEU A 280 11.30 -0.69 -6.73
N LYS A 281 12.37 0.02 -6.35
CA LYS A 281 13.77 -0.46 -6.37
C LYS A 281 14.40 -0.24 -5.02
#